data_AF-A0A482EAD9-F1
#
_entry.id   AF-A0A482EAD9-F1
#
_cell.length_a   1.000
_cell.length_b   1.000
_cell.length_c   1.000
_cell.angle_alpha   90.00
_cell.angle_beta   90.00
_cell.angle_gamma   90.00
#
_symmetry.space_group_name_H-M   'P 1'
#
loop_
_entity.id
_entity.type
_entity.pdbx_description
1 polymer ?
#
loop_
_entity_poly.entity_id
_entity_poly.type
_entity_poly.pdbx_seq_one_letter_code
_entity_poly.pdbx_strand_id
1 'polypeptide(L)'
;QDGPLKKFLMQQTIRRNSVDHILQTTFLFILNNKKINLKNVKMFVQEILFPTGNPPITKAPNFINLKSKIKESIRLSMWVVISEAICLFSTQKHNNLDSADNSTSLEIIEDTNILNSLKSSDNNKAFNEWLAGLIDGDGCFQLSKKGYASLEIVMELRDKHCLYIIKQKFGGSVKLKAGDNHLRYRLHHKTGLLNLIKAVNGLIRNPVRMLQLGKICENYNIDLIDPQPLTYYNGWFAGFFDSDGSVYMNDKSGQLFITASQKNKFLLDALVEMYGGKIYTMAKVGAFKWTCYRKDEILKLVNDYFKVNPSRSEKRVRLHMVNKFYELRVLHAHNATPNSVLGKSWKNFMIKWDKVVSGKV
;
A
#
# COMPACT_ATOMS: atom_id res chain seq x y z
N GLN A 1 54.18 23.78 -16.41
CA GLN A 1 52.78 24.19 -16.63
C GLN A 1 51.89 23.03 -16.21
N ASP A 2 51.56 22.97 -14.92
CA ASP A 2 50.63 21.99 -14.37
C ASP A 2 49.24 22.63 -14.25
N GLY A 3 48.28 22.12 -15.01
CA GLY A 3 46.95 22.68 -15.16
C GLY A 3 46.00 22.46 -13.96
N PRO A 4 44.80 23.08 -13.99
CA PRO A 4 43.82 23.14 -12.90
C PRO A 4 43.21 21.79 -12.47
N LEU A 5 43.53 20.69 -13.15
CA LEU A 5 42.98 19.35 -12.89
C LEU A 5 43.53 18.71 -11.60
N LYS A 6 44.82 18.94 -11.27
CA LYS A 6 45.49 18.30 -10.13
C LYS A 6 45.02 18.87 -8.78
N LYS A 7 44.70 20.17 -8.74
CA LYS A 7 44.16 20.88 -7.56
C LYS A 7 42.74 20.41 -7.21
N PHE A 8 41.93 20.09 -8.22
CA PHE A 8 40.54 19.65 -8.06
C PHE A 8 40.44 18.20 -7.54
N LEU A 9 41.31 17.30 -8.03
CA LEU A 9 41.42 15.93 -7.53
C LEU A 9 41.88 15.90 -6.07
N MET A 10 42.88 16.71 -5.72
CA MET A 10 43.41 16.79 -4.35
C MET A 10 42.38 17.36 -3.36
N GLN A 11 41.60 18.38 -3.75
CA GLN A 11 40.49 18.90 -2.92
C GLN A 11 39.34 17.90 -2.75
N GLN A 12 39.05 17.06 -3.76
CA GLN A 12 38.02 16.01 -3.63
C GLN A 12 38.45 14.88 -2.70
N THR A 13 39.74 14.50 -2.71
CA THR A 13 40.28 13.48 -1.81
C THR A 13 40.30 13.97 -0.36
N ILE A 14 40.70 15.22 -0.12
CA ILE A 14 40.68 15.83 1.23
C ILE A 14 39.25 15.97 1.76
N ARG A 15 38.28 16.38 0.92
CA ARG A 15 36.86 16.45 1.33
C ARG A 15 36.27 15.08 1.64
N ARG A 16 36.60 14.03 0.87
CA ARG A 16 36.16 12.65 1.17
C ARG A 16 36.70 12.16 2.50
N ASN A 17 38.00 12.33 2.75
CA ASN A 17 38.62 11.91 4.00
C ASN A 17 38.04 12.65 5.22
N SER A 18 37.68 13.93 5.07
CA SER A 18 37.03 14.70 6.15
C SER A 18 35.60 14.22 6.44
N VAL A 19 34.83 13.84 5.42
CA VAL A 19 33.46 13.34 5.57
C VAL A 19 33.46 11.93 6.14
N ASP A 20 34.40 11.08 5.74
CA ASP A 20 34.58 9.73 6.29
C ASP A 20 35.01 9.80 7.77
N HIS A 21 35.90 10.71 8.13
CA HIS A 21 36.32 10.90 9.52
C HIS A 21 35.16 11.41 10.40
N ILE A 22 34.36 12.37 9.92
CA ILE A 22 33.19 12.88 10.66
C ILE A 22 32.12 11.80 10.81
N LEU A 23 31.85 11.02 9.77
CA LEU A 23 30.90 9.90 9.85
C LEU A 23 31.40 8.82 10.82
N GLN A 24 32.69 8.48 10.79
CA GLN A 24 33.27 7.52 11.71
C GLN A 24 33.24 8.02 13.17
N THR A 25 33.60 9.28 13.45
CA THR A 25 33.56 9.80 14.82
C THR A 25 32.14 9.94 15.36
N THR A 26 31.20 10.36 14.52
CA THR A 26 29.78 10.46 14.92
C THR A 26 29.17 9.08 15.16
N PHE A 27 29.55 8.07 14.37
CA PHE A 27 29.08 6.70 14.52
C PHE A 27 29.71 5.99 15.74
N LEU A 28 31.01 6.19 15.99
CA LEU A 28 31.68 5.72 17.20
C LEU A 28 31.12 6.37 18.48
N PHE A 29 30.77 7.65 18.44
CA PHE A 29 30.12 8.34 19.55
C PHE A 29 28.74 7.76 19.87
N ILE A 30 27.96 7.40 18.85
CA ILE A 30 26.65 6.76 19.00
C ILE A 30 26.78 5.33 19.53
N LEU A 31 27.80 4.58 19.09
CA LEU A 31 28.09 3.21 19.56
C LEU A 31 28.56 3.16 21.01
N ASN A 32 29.46 4.06 21.42
CA ASN A 32 29.99 4.11 22.79
C ASN A 32 28.92 4.50 23.83
N ASN A 33 27.96 5.35 23.45
CA ASN A 33 26.90 5.79 24.35
C ASN A 33 25.78 4.76 24.57
N LYS A 34 25.76 3.62 23.85
CA LYS A 34 24.64 2.67 23.91
C LYS A 34 25.00 1.21 24.24
N LYS A 35 26.25 0.89 24.64
CA LYS A 35 26.69 -0.50 24.96
C LYS A 35 26.15 -1.54 23.95
N ILE A 36 26.31 -1.27 22.65
CA ILE A 36 25.83 -2.16 21.58
C ILE A 36 26.92 -3.21 21.27
N ASN A 37 26.52 -4.49 21.14
CA ASN A 37 27.43 -5.62 20.93
C ASN A 37 28.13 -5.53 19.56
N LEU A 38 29.45 -5.28 19.59
CA LEU A 38 30.28 -4.86 18.45
C LEU A 38 30.47 -5.93 17.35
N LYS A 39 30.25 -7.20 17.68
CA LYS A 39 30.60 -8.34 16.80
C LYS A 39 29.64 -8.48 15.61
N ASN A 40 28.36 -8.17 15.82
CA ASN A 40 27.33 -8.31 14.78
C ASN A 40 27.35 -7.15 13.77
N VAL A 41 27.73 -5.95 14.22
CA VAL A 41 27.81 -4.76 13.36
C VAL A 41 29.00 -4.86 12.39
N LYS A 42 30.14 -5.40 12.85
CA LYS A 42 31.35 -5.50 12.01
C LYS A 42 31.18 -6.49 10.84
N MET A 43 30.48 -7.61 11.05
CA MET A 43 30.15 -8.56 9.97
C MET A 43 29.20 -7.93 8.94
N PHE A 44 28.18 -7.20 9.41
CA PHE A 44 27.16 -6.60 8.56
C PHE A 44 27.74 -5.52 7.61
N VAL A 45 28.73 -4.77 8.09
CA VAL A 45 29.42 -3.72 7.31
C VAL A 45 30.35 -4.32 6.25
N GLN A 46 31.00 -5.47 6.52
CA GLN A 46 31.91 -6.12 5.56
C GLN A 46 31.19 -6.72 4.36
N GLU A 47 30.02 -7.34 4.55
CA GLU A 47 29.28 -7.97 3.44
C GLU A 47 28.62 -6.96 2.48
N ILE A 48 28.26 -5.77 2.96
CA ILE A 48 27.50 -4.79 2.16
C ILE A 48 28.41 -3.78 1.45
N LEU A 49 29.54 -3.40 2.06
CA LEU A 49 30.40 -2.34 1.50
C LEU A 49 31.55 -2.85 0.62
N PHE A 50 31.95 -4.12 0.73
CA PHE A 50 33.07 -4.67 -0.04
C PHE A 50 32.81 -6.08 -0.56
N PRO A 51 31.99 -6.26 -1.62
CA PRO A 51 31.88 -7.55 -2.28
C PRO A 51 33.18 -7.86 -3.04
N THR A 52 33.96 -8.81 -2.54
CA THR A 52 35.15 -9.32 -3.24
C THR A 52 34.71 -10.22 -4.40
N GLY A 53 34.87 -9.74 -5.64
CA GLY A 53 34.71 -10.55 -6.85
C GLY A 53 34.41 -9.71 -8.10
N ASN A 54 35.45 -9.26 -8.81
CA ASN A 54 35.30 -8.69 -10.16
C ASN A 54 35.31 -9.81 -11.21
N PRO A 55 34.44 -9.71 -12.24
CA PRO A 55 34.86 -9.99 -13.62
C PRO A 55 34.59 -8.80 -14.57
N PRO A 56 35.21 -8.78 -15.76
CA PRO A 56 35.62 -7.55 -16.44
C PRO A 56 34.53 -6.86 -17.29
N ILE A 57 34.74 -5.54 -17.42
CA ILE A 57 33.97 -4.53 -18.15
C ILE A 57 33.83 -4.85 -19.64
N THR A 58 32.69 -4.54 -20.27
CA THR A 58 32.68 -3.82 -21.57
C THR A 58 31.34 -3.10 -21.86
N LYS A 59 31.50 -1.85 -22.34
CA LYS A 59 30.55 -0.91 -22.98
C LYS A 59 29.60 -0.12 -22.07
N ALA A 60 30.05 1.09 -21.71
CA ALA A 60 29.29 2.12 -21.03
C ALA A 60 28.68 3.14 -22.01
N PRO A 61 27.46 3.66 -21.75
CA PRO A 61 27.03 4.97 -22.23
C PRO A 61 27.06 6.03 -21.11
N ASN A 62 27.68 7.17 -21.43
CA ASN A 62 27.58 8.52 -20.87
C ASN A 62 27.56 8.73 -19.33
N PHE A 63 28.70 9.22 -18.83
CA PHE A 63 29.10 9.44 -17.43
C PHE A 63 28.30 10.54 -16.66
N ILE A 64 27.48 11.35 -17.34
CA ILE A 64 26.76 12.47 -16.69
C ILE A 64 25.45 11.99 -16.04
N ASN A 65 24.82 10.94 -16.59
CA ASN A 65 23.53 10.42 -16.08
C ASN A 65 23.69 9.36 -14.97
N LEU A 66 24.93 8.92 -14.72
CA LEU A 66 25.24 7.94 -13.66
C LEU A 66 25.40 8.62 -12.29
N LYS A 67 25.90 9.87 -12.27
CA LYS A 67 26.15 10.60 -11.01
C LYS A 67 24.86 11.02 -10.30
N SER A 68 23.81 11.38 -11.05
CA SER A 68 22.47 11.64 -10.52
C SER A 68 21.83 10.35 -9.99
N LYS A 69 21.85 9.28 -10.78
CA LYS A 69 21.32 7.96 -10.38
C LYS A 69 22.03 7.34 -9.18
N ILE A 70 23.34 7.50 -9.06
CA ILE A 70 24.10 7.04 -7.88
C ILE A 70 23.73 7.89 -6.66
N LYS A 71 23.62 9.21 -6.79
CA LYS A 71 23.23 10.09 -5.68
C LYS A 71 21.78 9.85 -5.23
N GLU A 72 20.90 9.51 -6.17
CA GLU A 72 19.50 9.17 -5.92
C GLU A 72 19.35 7.77 -5.33
N SER A 73 20.13 6.79 -5.79
CA SER A 73 20.25 5.44 -5.21
C SER A 73 20.77 5.49 -3.77
N ILE A 74 21.82 6.27 -3.50
CA ILE A 74 22.37 6.48 -2.15
C ILE A 74 21.35 7.19 -1.25
N ARG A 75 20.62 8.18 -1.79
CA ARG A 75 19.52 8.79 -1.05
C ARG A 75 18.45 7.75 -0.71
N LEU A 76 17.99 6.97 -1.68
CA LEU A 76 16.95 5.96 -1.49
C LEU A 76 17.38 4.89 -0.49
N SER A 77 18.64 4.42 -0.55
CA SER A 77 19.16 3.45 0.42
C SER A 77 19.27 4.06 1.82
N MET A 78 19.72 5.31 1.96
CA MET A 78 19.73 6.02 3.25
C MET A 78 18.32 6.23 3.81
N TRP A 79 17.32 6.55 2.96
CA TRP A 79 15.93 6.70 3.39
C TRP A 79 15.31 5.37 3.83
N VAL A 80 15.65 4.26 3.16
CA VAL A 80 15.24 2.91 3.57
C VAL A 80 15.87 2.56 4.92
N VAL A 81 17.17 2.81 5.10
CA VAL A 81 17.87 2.55 6.37
C VAL A 81 17.33 3.42 7.51
N ILE A 82 17.02 4.70 7.26
CA ILE A 82 16.38 5.58 8.25
C ILE A 82 14.98 5.08 8.59
N SER A 83 14.20 4.61 7.61
CA SER A 83 12.87 4.04 7.84
C SER A 83 12.92 2.76 8.67
N GLU A 84 13.89 1.88 8.41
CA GLU A 84 14.12 0.66 9.17
C GLU A 84 14.60 0.97 10.60
N ALA A 85 15.50 1.95 10.75
CA ALA A 85 15.95 2.42 12.07
C ALA A 85 14.80 3.03 12.88
N ILE A 86 13.94 3.85 12.26
CA ILE A 86 12.73 4.41 12.92
C ILE A 86 11.78 3.29 13.35
N CYS A 87 11.59 2.26 12.52
CA CYS A 87 10.78 1.08 12.85
C CYS A 87 11.37 0.29 14.05
N LEU A 88 12.68 0.12 14.08
CA LEU A 88 13.40 -0.52 15.19
C LEU A 88 13.38 0.32 16.48
N PHE A 89 13.46 1.65 16.38
CA PHE A 89 13.38 2.53 17.55
C PHE A 89 11.96 2.66 18.12
N SER A 90 10.93 2.60 17.28
CA SER A 90 9.53 2.64 17.72
C SER A 90 9.11 1.34 18.43
N THR A 91 9.67 0.21 18.00
CA THR A 91 9.48 -1.10 18.67
C THR A 91 10.25 -1.18 20.00
N GLN A 92 11.45 -0.61 20.10
CA GLN A 92 12.18 -0.55 21.39
C GLN A 92 11.56 0.40 22.41
N LYS A 93 10.98 1.53 21.98
CA LYS A 93 10.36 2.50 22.90
C LYS A 93 9.11 1.92 23.58
N HIS A 94 8.44 0.96 22.95
CA HIS A 94 7.30 0.25 23.52
C HIS A 94 7.67 -0.77 24.60
N ASN A 95 8.94 -1.21 24.65
CA ASN A 95 9.40 -2.24 25.59
C ASN A 95 10.08 -1.67 26.86
N ASN A 96 10.30 -0.36 26.93
CA ASN A 96 11.10 0.27 28.00
C ASN A 96 10.32 1.29 28.86
N LEU A 97 8.99 1.22 28.88
CA LEU A 97 8.18 2.11 29.72
C LEU A 97 7.23 1.35 30.63
N ASP A 98 7.74 0.38 31.39
CA ASP A 98 7.04 -0.20 32.54
C ASP A 98 8.07 -0.51 33.64
N SER A 99 8.28 0.45 34.55
CA SER A 99 8.83 0.17 35.89
C SER A 99 8.52 1.32 36.85
N ALA A 100 7.42 1.19 37.59
CA ALA A 100 7.31 1.53 39.02
C ALA A 100 5.90 1.18 39.56
N ASP A 101 5.89 0.60 40.75
CA ASP A 101 4.79 0.33 41.67
C ASP A 101 3.88 -0.90 41.41
N ASN A 102 4.29 -2.01 42.04
CA ASN A 102 3.62 -3.30 42.09
C ASN A 102 2.62 -3.37 43.26
N SER A 103 1.34 -3.52 42.92
CA SER A 103 0.38 -4.41 43.61
C SER A 103 -1.00 -4.45 42.92
N THR A 104 -1.26 -3.55 41.98
CA THR A 104 -2.49 -3.53 41.14
C THR A 104 -2.25 -3.98 39.69
N SER A 105 -1.04 -4.43 39.37
CA SER A 105 -0.55 -4.59 38.00
C SER A 105 -0.95 -5.91 37.33
N LEU A 106 -1.28 -6.97 38.07
CA LEU A 106 -1.55 -8.28 37.46
C LEU A 106 -2.89 -8.32 36.67
N GLU A 107 -3.97 -7.74 37.21
CA GLU A 107 -5.26 -7.66 36.48
C GLU A 107 -5.16 -6.70 35.28
N ILE A 108 -4.44 -5.57 35.42
CA ILE A 108 -4.28 -4.58 34.35
C ILE A 108 -3.39 -5.10 33.21
N ILE A 109 -2.33 -5.88 33.51
CA ILE A 109 -1.45 -6.50 32.50
C ILE A 109 -2.20 -7.59 31.72
N GLU A 110 -3.07 -8.35 32.38
CA GLU A 110 -3.88 -9.38 31.72
C GLU A 110 -4.91 -8.74 30.78
N ASP A 111 -5.63 -7.70 31.23
CA ASP A 111 -6.59 -6.95 30.40
C ASP A 111 -5.94 -6.23 29.23
N THR A 112 -4.75 -5.65 29.40
CA THR A 112 -4.02 -4.98 28.32
C THR A 112 -3.44 -5.96 27.30
N ASN A 113 -2.97 -7.13 27.72
CA ASN A 113 -2.52 -8.18 26.82
C ASN A 113 -3.68 -8.82 26.06
N ILE A 114 -4.82 -9.03 26.72
CA ILE A 114 -6.06 -9.48 26.07
C ILE A 114 -6.55 -8.43 25.08
N LEU A 115 -6.57 -7.14 25.45
CA LEU A 115 -6.97 -6.06 24.55
C LEU A 115 -6.03 -5.90 23.36
N ASN A 116 -4.72 -6.05 23.56
CA ASN A 116 -3.73 -6.01 22.49
C ASN A 116 -3.84 -7.24 21.58
N SER A 117 -4.09 -8.42 22.14
CA SER A 117 -4.40 -9.65 21.41
C SER A 117 -5.66 -9.47 20.56
N LEU A 118 -6.76 -8.98 21.14
CA LEU A 118 -8.03 -8.71 20.47
C LEU A 118 -7.87 -7.67 19.35
N LYS A 119 -7.16 -6.57 19.60
CA LYS A 119 -6.84 -5.58 18.57
C LYS A 119 -5.98 -6.17 17.47
N SER A 120 -5.02 -7.04 17.79
CA SER A 120 -4.18 -7.71 16.79
C SER A 120 -4.98 -8.72 15.96
N SER A 121 -5.93 -9.45 16.56
CA SER A 121 -6.82 -10.36 15.84
C SER A 121 -7.80 -9.60 14.95
N ASP A 122 -8.36 -8.48 15.43
CA ASP A 122 -9.26 -7.64 14.65
C ASP A 122 -8.54 -6.95 13.49
N ASN A 123 -7.33 -6.43 13.71
CA ASN A 123 -6.50 -5.86 12.63
C ASN A 123 -6.13 -6.92 11.58
N ASN A 124 -5.86 -8.16 12.02
CA ASN A 124 -5.62 -9.26 11.10
C ASN A 124 -6.87 -9.62 10.30
N LYS A 125 -8.04 -9.66 10.95
CA LYS A 125 -9.34 -9.90 10.30
C LYS A 125 -9.63 -8.83 9.25
N ALA A 126 -9.59 -7.55 9.61
CA ALA A 126 -9.85 -6.45 8.68
C ALA A 126 -8.87 -6.42 7.51
N PHE A 127 -7.59 -6.77 7.75
CA PHE A 127 -6.62 -6.93 6.66
C PHE A 127 -6.98 -8.08 5.73
N ASN A 128 -7.37 -9.24 6.27
CA ASN A 128 -7.70 -10.42 5.49
C ASN A 128 -8.98 -10.23 4.67
N GLU A 129 -9.99 -9.58 5.25
CA GLU A 129 -11.22 -9.18 4.56
C GLU A 129 -10.91 -8.23 3.40
N TRP A 130 -10.12 -7.17 3.66
CA TRP A 130 -9.64 -6.29 2.59
C TRP A 130 -8.88 -7.06 1.50
N LEU A 131 -8.00 -7.99 1.85
CA LEU A 131 -7.24 -8.75 0.88
C LEU A 131 -8.15 -9.61 0.00
N ALA A 132 -9.16 -10.24 0.59
CA ALA A 132 -10.14 -11.03 -0.13
C ALA A 132 -10.91 -10.17 -1.15
N GLY A 133 -11.34 -8.97 -0.76
CA GLY A 133 -12.00 -8.02 -1.67
C GLY A 133 -11.11 -7.59 -2.84
N LEU A 134 -9.82 -7.34 -2.56
CA LEU A 134 -8.86 -6.98 -3.61
C LEU A 134 -8.63 -8.15 -4.59
N ILE A 135 -8.53 -9.38 -4.07
CA ILE A 135 -8.39 -10.60 -4.89
C ILE A 135 -9.64 -10.84 -5.74
N ASP A 136 -10.83 -10.56 -5.21
CA ASP A 136 -12.10 -10.72 -5.93
C ASP A 136 -12.21 -9.81 -7.15
N GLY A 137 -11.57 -8.63 -7.14
CA GLY A 137 -11.43 -7.78 -8.32
C GLY A 137 -10.24 -8.17 -9.20
N ASP A 138 -9.02 -7.93 -8.70
CA ASP A 138 -7.78 -7.94 -9.49
C ASP A 138 -6.89 -9.19 -9.31
N GLY A 139 -7.28 -10.09 -8.39
CA GLY A 139 -6.51 -11.30 -8.12
C GLY A 139 -6.70 -12.39 -9.17
N CYS A 140 -5.77 -13.34 -9.26
CA CYS A 140 -5.87 -14.50 -10.14
C CYS A 140 -5.10 -15.67 -9.55
N PHE A 141 -5.84 -16.69 -9.11
CA PHE A 141 -5.26 -17.94 -8.66
C PHE A 141 -4.98 -18.84 -9.87
N GLN A 142 -3.79 -19.42 -9.90
CA GLN A 142 -3.31 -20.28 -10.99
C GLN A 142 -2.79 -21.59 -10.42
N LEU A 143 -3.15 -22.70 -11.05
CA LEU A 143 -2.60 -24.02 -10.79
C LEU A 143 -2.05 -24.58 -12.10
N SER A 144 -0.75 -24.84 -12.14
CA SER A 144 -0.10 -25.44 -13.31
C SER A 144 -0.44 -26.93 -13.42
N LYS A 145 -0.29 -27.51 -14.62
CA LYS A 145 -0.43 -28.96 -14.85
C LYS A 145 0.52 -29.82 -13.98
N LYS A 146 1.62 -29.24 -13.51
CA LYS A 146 2.60 -29.90 -12.63
C LYS A 146 2.28 -29.74 -11.13
N GLY A 147 1.13 -29.15 -10.78
CA GLY A 147 0.71 -28.93 -9.38
C GLY A 147 1.30 -27.69 -8.70
N TYR A 148 2.08 -26.86 -9.42
CA TYR A 148 2.53 -25.57 -8.87
C TYR A 148 1.39 -24.55 -8.82
N ALA A 149 1.02 -24.13 -7.62
CA ALA A 149 0.00 -23.12 -7.37
C ALA A 149 0.63 -21.72 -7.22
N SER A 150 -0.15 -20.69 -7.55
CA SER A 150 0.26 -19.30 -7.35
C SER A 150 -0.90 -18.31 -7.35
N LEU A 151 -0.66 -17.14 -6.78
CA LEU A 151 -1.54 -15.98 -6.88
C LEU A 151 -0.81 -14.85 -7.63
N GLU A 152 -1.53 -14.22 -8.56
CA GLU A 152 -1.14 -12.96 -9.20
C GLU A 152 -2.15 -11.87 -8.86
N ILE A 153 -1.68 -10.66 -8.58
CA ILE A 153 -2.51 -9.45 -8.47
C ILE A 153 -1.84 -8.37 -9.31
N VAL A 154 -2.59 -7.72 -10.19
CA VAL A 154 -2.08 -6.67 -11.07
C VAL A 154 -2.82 -5.37 -10.78
N MET A 155 -2.09 -4.31 -10.47
CA MET A 155 -2.65 -2.99 -10.18
C MET A 155 -1.86 -1.89 -10.89
N GLU A 156 -2.44 -0.71 -11.04
CA GLU A 156 -1.74 0.47 -11.57
C GLU A 156 -0.55 0.86 -10.68
N LEU A 157 0.48 1.47 -11.27
CA LEU A 157 1.71 1.86 -10.57
C LEU A 157 1.46 2.80 -9.38
N ARG A 158 0.44 3.67 -9.48
CA ARG A 158 0.07 4.57 -8.39
C ARG A 158 -0.40 3.82 -7.14
N ASP A 159 -1.03 2.65 -7.32
CA ASP A 159 -1.59 1.83 -6.25
C ASP A 159 -0.59 0.79 -5.72
N LYS A 160 0.72 1.00 -5.98
CA LYS A 160 1.81 0.11 -5.54
C LYS A 160 1.76 -0.25 -4.06
N HIS A 161 1.29 0.68 -3.22
CA HIS A 161 1.18 0.49 -1.79
C HIS A 161 0.39 -0.80 -1.45
N CYS A 162 -0.73 -1.06 -2.13
CA CYS A 162 -1.52 -2.27 -1.95
C CYS A 162 -0.71 -3.56 -2.17
N LEU A 163 0.15 -3.59 -3.19
CA LEU A 163 0.96 -4.77 -3.50
C LEU A 163 2.10 -4.96 -2.49
N TYR A 164 2.72 -3.88 -2.04
CA TYR A 164 3.84 -3.95 -1.09
C TYR A 164 3.40 -4.41 0.30
N ILE A 165 2.22 -4.01 0.78
CA ILE A 165 1.71 -4.50 2.08
C ILE A 165 1.39 -6.00 2.05
N ILE A 166 0.90 -6.52 0.92
CA ILE A 166 0.68 -7.96 0.73
C ILE A 166 2.02 -8.69 0.70
N LYS A 167 3.00 -8.14 -0.04
CA LYS A 167 4.36 -8.68 -0.10
C LYS A 167 5.03 -8.73 1.27
N GLN A 168 4.84 -7.70 2.11
CA GLN A 168 5.39 -7.69 3.47
C GLN A 168 4.79 -8.79 4.34
N LYS A 169 3.48 -9.06 4.21
CA LYS A 169 2.79 -10.07 5.03
C LYS A 169 3.03 -11.51 4.56
N PHE A 170 3.01 -11.77 3.26
CA PHE A 170 3.05 -13.13 2.70
C PHE A 170 4.29 -13.44 1.87
N GLY A 171 5.21 -12.49 1.68
CA GLY A 171 6.36 -12.64 0.80
C GLY A 171 5.99 -12.52 -0.69
N GLY A 172 6.77 -13.14 -1.57
CA GLY A 172 6.58 -13.08 -3.01
C GLY A 172 7.32 -11.90 -3.69
N SER A 173 6.95 -11.58 -4.93
CA SER A 173 7.64 -10.59 -5.75
C SER A 173 6.68 -9.56 -6.36
N VAL A 174 7.12 -8.30 -6.43
CA VAL A 174 6.43 -7.23 -7.14
C VAL A 174 7.34 -6.78 -8.27
N LYS A 175 6.85 -6.81 -9.51
CA LYS A 175 7.61 -6.44 -10.70
C LYS A 175 6.78 -5.53 -11.60
N LEU A 176 7.43 -4.60 -12.28
CA LEU A 176 6.82 -3.82 -13.37
C LEU A 176 6.41 -4.75 -14.50
N LYS A 177 5.24 -4.52 -15.06
CA LYS A 177 4.78 -5.18 -16.28
C LYS A 177 5.33 -4.40 -17.47
N ALA A 178 6.11 -5.04 -18.33
CA ALA A 178 6.82 -4.36 -19.41
C ALA A 178 5.85 -3.62 -20.34
N GLY A 179 6.18 -2.36 -20.67
CA GLY A 179 5.36 -1.52 -21.55
C GLY A 179 4.05 -1.02 -20.95
N ASP A 180 3.80 -1.24 -19.66
CA ASP A 180 2.52 -0.97 -19.02
C ASP A 180 2.73 -0.19 -17.70
N ASN A 181 1.83 0.73 -17.36
CA ASN A 181 1.88 1.50 -16.11
C ASN A 181 1.29 0.68 -14.93
N HIS A 182 1.59 -0.61 -14.90
CA HIS A 182 1.05 -1.57 -13.95
C HIS A 182 2.17 -2.36 -13.27
N LEU A 183 1.93 -2.71 -12.01
CA LEU A 183 2.74 -3.62 -11.22
C LEU A 183 2.02 -4.95 -11.09
N ARG A 184 2.79 -6.03 -11.15
CA ARG A 184 2.32 -7.38 -10.87
C ARG A 184 2.96 -7.89 -9.59
N TYR A 185 2.13 -8.18 -8.60
CA TYR A 185 2.48 -9.03 -7.49
C TYR A 185 2.30 -10.50 -7.88
N ARG A 186 3.26 -11.34 -7.49
CA ARG A 186 3.25 -12.78 -7.77
C ARG A 186 3.75 -13.55 -6.56
N LEU A 187 2.93 -14.48 -6.06
CA LEU A 187 3.20 -15.35 -4.92
C LEU A 187 3.20 -16.80 -5.37
N HIS A 188 4.40 -17.41 -5.37
CA HIS A 188 4.61 -18.81 -5.77
C HIS A 188 5.11 -19.72 -4.66
N HIS A 189 5.84 -19.17 -3.69
CA HIS A 189 6.47 -20.02 -2.70
C HIS A 189 5.39 -20.61 -1.80
N LYS A 190 5.49 -21.93 -1.56
CA LYS A 190 4.43 -22.74 -0.96
C LYS A 190 3.98 -22.20 0.40
N THR A 191 4.92 -21.88 1.29
CA THR A 191 4.63 -21.42 2.65
C THR A 191 3.77 -20.15 2.67
N GLY A 192 4.17 -19.10 1.92
CA GLY A 192 3.41 -17.85 1.86
C GLY A 192 2.06 -18.02 1.17
N LEU A 193 1.98 -18.87 0.14
CA LEU A 193 0.70 -19.16 -0.51
C LEU A 193 -0.27 -19.87 0.44
N LEU A 194 0.17 -20.87 1.19
CA LEU A 194 -0.66 -21.57 2.18
C LEU A 194 -1.11 -20.63 3.30
N ASN A 195 -0.21 -19.75 3.78
CA ASN A 195 -0.57 -18.73 4.77
C ASN A 195 -1.61 -17.74 4.23
N LEU A 196 -1.50 -17.36 2.95
CA LEU A 196 -2.48 -16.51 2.28
C LEU A 196 -3.83 -17.22 2.12
N ILE A 197 -3.82 -18.48 1.68
CA ILE A 197 -5.05 -19.28 1.53
C ILE A 197 -5.75 -19.40 2.88
N LYS A 198 -5.02 -19.74 3.95
CA LYS A 198 -5.58 -19.78 5.31
C LYS A 198 -6.20 -18.44 5.73
N ALA A 199 -5.62 -17.32 5.29
CA ALA A 199 -6.12 -15.98 5.62
C ALA A 199 -7.40 -15.61 4.86
N VAL A 200 -7.59 -16.07 3.61
CA VAL A 200 -8.70 -15.64 2.74
C VAL A 200 -9.75 -16.71 2.46
N ASN A 201 -9.52 -17.97 2.84
CA ASN A 201 -10.50 -19.04 2.70
C ASN A 201 -11.76 -18.71 3.54
N GLY A 202 -12.94 -18.82 2.94
CA GLY A 202 -14.18 -18.31 3.55
C GLY A 202 -14.40 -16.80 3.42
N LEU A 203 -13.55 -16.05 2.71
CA LEU A 203 -13.72 -14.61 2.47
C LEU A 203 -13.83 -14.24 0.97
N ILE A 204 -13.38 -15.12 0.06
CA ILE A 204 -13.46 -14.94 -1.39
C ILE A 204 -14.90 -15.15 -1.86
N ARG A 205 -15.42 -14.23 -2.67
CA ARG A 205 -16.84 -14.20 -3.09
C ARG A 205 -17.02 -14.22 -4.60
N ASN A 206 -16.02 -13.83 -5.38
CA ASN A 206 -16.12 -13.86 -6.83
C ASN A 206 -16.15 -15.33 -7.29
N PRO A 207 -17.20 -15.79 -7.98
CA PRO A 207 -17.31 -17.19 -8.37
C PRO A 207 -16.13 -17.69 -9.21
N VAL A 208 -15.55 -16.83 -10.05
CA VAL A 208 -14.34 -17.18 -10.83
C VAL A 208 -13.16 -17.42 -9.90
N ARG A 209 -12.98 -16.59 -8.87
CA ARG A 209 -11.87 -16.71 -7.90
C ARG A 209 -12.08 -17.88 -6.95
N MET A 210 -13.32 -18.12 -6.51
CA MET A 210 -13.69 -19.31 -5.74
C MET A 210 -13.35 -20.59 -6.48
N LEU A 211 -13.71 -20.71 -7.78
CA LEU A 211 -13.36 -21.89 -8.59
C LEU A 211 -11.85 -22.06 -8.75
N GLN A 212 -11.11 -20.98 -8.93
CA GLN A 212 -9.64 -21.05 -9.02
C GLN A 212 -9.01 -21.45 -7.68
N LEU A 213 -9.50 -20.92 -6.57
CA LEU A 213 -9.06 -21.28 -5.22
C LEU A 213 -9.40 -22.73 -4.90
N GLY A 214 -10.60 -23.19 -5.22
CA GLY A 214 -11.05 -24.56 -4.99
C GLY A 214 -10.12 -25.62 -5.58
N LYS A 215 -9.64 -25.40 -6.82
CA LYS A 215 -8.63 -26.28 -7.45
C LYS A 215 -7.32 -26.35 -6.66
N ILE A 216 -6.89 -25.22 -6.09
CA ILE A 216 -5.67 -25.17 -5.29
C ILE A 216 -5.89 -25.85 -3.93
N CYS A 217 -7.06 -25.63 -3.31
CA CYS A 217 -7.47 -26.27 -2.07
C CYS A 217 -7.50 -27.80 -2.20
N GLU A 218 -8.10 -28.32 -3.28
CA GLU A 218 -8.10 -29.75 -3.61
C GLU A 218 -6.67 -30.30 -3.73
N ASN A 219 -5.79 -29.62 -4.49
CA ASN A 219 -4.39 -30.03 -4.66
C ASN A 219 -3.58 -30.04 -3.35
N TYR A 220 -4.00 -29.30 -2.32
CA TYR A 220 -3.33 -29.25 -1.02
C TYR A 220 -4.11 -29.92 0.11
N ASN A 221 -5.20 -30.64 -0.19
CA ASN A 221 -6.10 -31.24 0.80
C ASN A 221 -6.58 -30.24 1.86
N ILE A 222 -7.04 -29.08 1.41
CA ILE A 222 -7.65 -28.03 2.24
C ILE A 222 -9.15 -27.98 1.91
N ASP A 223 -10.00 -27.98 2.93
CA ASP A 223 -11.43 -27.79 2.72
C ASP A 223 -11.72 -26.35 2.29
N LEU A 224 -12.41 -26.19 1.16
CA LEU A 224 -12.88 -24.88 0.70
C LEU A 224 -14.07 -24.45 1.55
N ILE A 225 -14.01 -23.24 2.10
CA ILE A 225 -15.05 -22.69 2.97
C ILE A 225 -15.84 -21.64 2.19
N ASP A 226 -17.17 -21.74 2.24
CA ASP A 226 -18.06 -20.74 1.64
C ASP A 226 -18.10 -19.45 2.48
N PRO A 227 -18.16 -18.29 1.82
CA PRO A 227 -18.17 -17.02 2.53
C PRO A 227 -19.52 -16.75 3.21
N GLN A 228 -19.46 -16.31 4.47
CA GLN A 228 -20.63 -15.82 5.19
C GLN A 228 -21.17 -14.52 4.55
N PRO A 229 -22.45 -14.15 4.74
CA PRO A 229 -22.99 -12.89 4.22
C PRO A 229 -22.18 -11.66 4.66
N LEU A 230 -22.12 -10.63 3.82
CA LEU A 230 -21.44 -9.38 4.17
C LEU A 230 -22.25 -8.60 5.22
N THR A 231 -21.54 -8.00 6.16
CA THR A 231 -22.08 -7.00 7.09
C THR A 231 -21.58 -5.62 6.70
N TYR A 232 -22.31 -4.57 7.09
CA TYR A 232 -21.98 -3.18 6.75
C TYR A 232 -20.51 -2.79 7.03
N TYR A 233 -19.92 -3.22 8.16
CA TYR A 233 -18.53 -2.89 8.53
C TYR A 233 -17.50 -3.97 8.15
N ASN A 234 -17.84 -4.90 7.26
CA ASN A 234 -16.88 -5.89 6.77
C ASN A 234 -15.82 -5.23 5.87
N GLY A 235 -14.53 -5.52 6.07
CA GLY A 235 -13.42 -4.91 5.34
C GLY A 235 -13.34 -5.29 3.84
N TRP A 236 -14.11 -6.28 3.40
CA TRP A 236 -14.11 -6.76 2.02
C TRP A 236 -14.36 -5.66 0.99
N PHE A 237 -15.33 -4.78 1.24
CA PHE A 237 -15.67 -3.73 0.27
C PHE A 237 -14.53 -2.72 0.09
N ALA A 238 -13.67 -2.49 1.10
CA ALA A 238 -12.54 -1.58 0.95
C ALA A 238 -11.48 -2.15 -0.01
N GLY A 239 -11.27 -3.46 0.02
CA GLY A 239 -10.40 -4.15 -0.92
C GLY A 239 -10.96 -4.18 -2.33
N PHE A 240 -12.24 -4.52 -2.45
CA PHE A 240 -12.93 -4.53 -3.75
C PHE A 240 -13.01 -3.13 -4.36
N PHE A 241 -13.13 -2.10 -3.53
CA PHE A 241 -13.05 -0.70 -3.96
C PHE A 241 -11.62 -0.34 -4.44
N ASP A 242 -10.59 -0.84 -3.77
CA ASP A 242 -9.21 -0.63 -4.19
C ASP A 242 -8.87 -1.28 -5.55
N SER A 243 -9.58 -2.33 -5.98
CA SER A 243 -9.48 -2.89 -7.35
C SER A 243 -10.39 -2.16 -8.34
N ASP A 244 -11.71 -2.30 -8.18
CA ASP A 244 -12.72 -1.94 -9.18
C ASP A 244 -13.49 -0.65 -8.84
N GLY A 245 -13.21 -0.06 -7.69
CA GLY A 245 -13.85 1.15 -7.19
C GLY A 245 -13.36 2.42 -7.87
N SER A 246 -14.23 3.43 -7.86
CA SER A 246 -13.91 4.78 -8.34
C SER A 246 -14.75 5.84 -7.63
N VAL A 247 -14.13 7.00 -7.39
CA VAL A 247 -14.84 8.23 -7.04
C VAL A 247 -14.69 9.21 -8.19
N TYR A 248 -15.79 9.75 -8.69
CA TYR A 248 -15.76 10.80 -9.71
C TYR A 248 -16.91 11.78 -9.51
N MET A 249 -16.79 12.92 -10.15
CA MET A 249 -17.83 13.95 -10.22
C MET A 249 -18.30 14.05 -11.67
N ASN A 250 -19.58 14.33 -11.87
CA ASN A 250 -20.11 14.71 -13.17
C ASN A 250 -20.16 16.23 -13.27
N ASP A 251 -19.41 16.81 -14.18
CA ASP A 251 -19.27 18.27 -14.32
C ASP A 251 -20.59 18.97 -14.67
N LYS A 252 -21.45 18.32 -15.46
CA LYS A 252 -22.73 18.90 -15.90
C LYS A 252 -23.76 18.98 -14.78
N SER A 253 -23.93 17.89 -14.04
CA SER A 253 -24.89 17.82 -12.93
C SER A 253 -24.30 18.34 -11.61
N GLY A 254 -22.97 18.43 -11.53
CA GLY A 254 -22.27 18.62 -10.28
C GLY A 254 -22.57 17.50 -9.27
N GLN A 255 -22.87 16.27 -9.69
CA GLN A 255 -23.08 15.19 -8.74
C GLN A 255 -21.79 14.40 -8.52
N LEU A 256 -21.53 14.00 -7.28
CA LEU A 256 -20.44 13.10 -6.92
C LEU A 256 -20.96 11.67 -6.87
N PHE A 257 -20.14 10.72 -7.30
CA PHE A 257 -20.47 9.31 -7.36
C PHE A 257 -19.36 8.47 -6.73
N ILE A 258 -19.75 7.47 -5.94
CA ILE A 258 -18.89 6.35 -5.56
C ILE A 258 -19.42 5.13 -6.31
N THR A 259 -18.53 4.45 -7.04
CA THR A 259 -18.93 3.38 -7.95
C THR A 259 -17.97 2.21 -7.88
N ALA A 260 -18.45 1.02 -8.26
CA ALA A 260 -17.65 -0.18 -8.47
C ALA A 260 -18.22 -0.94 -9.67
N SER A 261 -17.35 -1.52 -10.50
CA SER A 261 -17.76 -2.19 -11.73
C SER A 261 -17.35 -3.66 -11.74
N GLN A 262 -18.17 -4.55 -12.28
CA GLN A 262 -17.86 -5.98 -12.34
C GLN A 262 -18.62 -6.67 -13.46
N LYS A 263 -18.04 -7.73 -14.04
CA LYS A 263 -18.71 -8.56 -15.05
C LYS A 263 -19.86 -9.37 -14.47
N ASN A 264 -19.71 -9.82 -13.22
CA ASN A 264 -20.74 -10.51 -12.48
C ASN A 264 -21.52 -9.54 -11.57
N LYS A 265 -22.84 -9.47 -11.75
CA LYS A 265 -23.74 -8.63 -10.97
C LYS A 265 -23.84 -9.03 -9.49
N PHE A 266 -23.65 -10.30 -9.16
CA PHE A 266 -23.85 -10.86 -7.82
C PHE A 266 -23.09 -10.09 -6.72
N LEU A 267 -21.83 -9.75 -6.97
CA LEU A 267 -21.02 -8.98 -6.01
C LEU A 267 -21.55 -7.56 -5.77
N LEU A 268 -22.21 -6.98 -6.77
CA LEU A 268 -22.74 -5.62 -6.71
C LEU A 268 -24.09 -5.57 -6.00
N ASP A 269 -24.87 -6.66 -6.03
CA ASP A 269 -26.17 -6.74 -5.34
C ASP A 269 -26.00 -6.59 -3.83
N ALA A 270 -24.97 -7.22 -3.25
CA ALA A 270 -24.63 -7.04 -1.84
C ALA A 270 -24.29 -5.58 -1.49
N LEU A 271 -23.72 -4.81 -2.43
CA LEU A 271 -23.43 -3.38 -2.20
C LEU A 271 -24.71 -2.54 -2.19
N VAL A 272 -25.71 -2.89 -2.99
CA VAL A 272 -27.01 -2.19 -2.98
C VAL A 272 -27.71 -2.39 -1.65
N GLU A 273 -27.72 -3.62 -1.14
CA GLU A 273 -28.36 -3.96 0.12
C GLU A 273 -27.70 -3.23 1.31
N MET A 274 -26.36 -3.19 1.36
CA MET A 274 -25.64 -2.58 2.47
C MET A 274 -25.55 -1.05 2.39
N TYR A 275 -25.30 -0.50 1.19
CA TYR A 275 -24.87 0.89 1.01
C TYR A 275 -25.83 1.73 0.16
N GLY A 276 -26.92 1.13 -0.34
CA GLY A 276 -27.85 1.80 -1.24
C GLY A 276 -27.30 1.99 -2.66
N GLY A 277 -27.75 3.03 -3.33
CA GLY A 277 -27.43 3.26 -4.75
C GLY A 277 -28.17 2.32 -5.71
N LYS A 278 -27.68 2.23 -6.95
CA LYS A 278 -28.30 1.44 -8.03
C LYS A 278 -27.25 0.76 -8.90
N ILE A 279 -27.62 -0.37 -9.51
CA ILE A 279 -26.81 -1.07 -10.51
C ILE A 279 -27.27 -0.69 -11.91
N TYR A 280 -26.31 -0.33 -12.76
CA TYR A 280 -26.53 -0.01 -14.16
C TYR A 280 -25.81 -1.03 -15.05
N THR A 281 -26.44 -1.42 -16.16
CA THR A 281 -25.84 -2.28 -17.18
C THR A 281 -24.93 -1.47 -18.10
N MET A 282 -23.67 -1.88 -18.22
CA MET A 282 -22.70 -1.33 -19.18
C MET A 282 -22.66 -2.22 -20.43
N ALA A 283 -23.72 -2.16 -21.25
CA ALA A 283 -23.93 -3.06 -22.39
C ALA A 283 -22.72 -3.14 -23.35
N LYS A 284 -22.06 -2.02 -23.65
CA LYS A 284 -20.89 -1.97 -24.52
C LYS A 284 -19.68 -2.75 -23.99
N VAL A 285 -19.55 -2.85 -22.67
CA VAL A 285 -18.41 -3.50 -21.99
C VAL A 285 -18.78 -4.92 -21.56
N GLY A 286 -20.06 -5.28 -21.55
CA GLY A 286 -20.54 -6.55 -21.01
C GLY A 286 -20.31 -6.64 -19.49
N ALA A 287 -20.60 -5.56 -18.77
CA ALA A 287 -20.38 -5.45 -17.34
C ALA A 287 -21.54 -4.72 -16.64
N PHE A 288 -21.51 -4.70 -15.31
CA PHE A 288 -22.43 -3.98 -14.45
C PHE A 288 -21.65 -2.96 -13.62
N LYS A 289 -22.32 -1.87 -13.25
CA LYS A 289 -21.74 -0.81 -12.43
C LYS A 289 -22.69 -0.44 -11.30
N TRP A 290 -22.27 -0.71 -10.08
CA TRP A 290 -22.92 -0.16 -8.90
C TRP A 290 -22.55 1.32 -8.78
N THR A 291 -23.54 2.15 -8.51
CA THR A 291 -23.39 3.61 -8.41
C THR A 291 -24.17 4.11 -7.20
N CYS A 292 -23.44 4.57 -6.19
CA CYS A 292 -23.96 5.36 -5.08
C CYS A 292 -23.86 6.84 -5.42
N TYR A 293 -24.99 7.56 -5.28
CA TYR A 293 -25.13 8.92 -5.78
C TYR A 293 -25.89 9.85 -4.84
N ARG A 294 -26.60 9.32 -3.83
CA ARG A 294 -27.30 10.15 -2.85
C ARG A 294 -26.29 10.70 -1.85
N LYS A 295 -26.46 11.98 -1.49
CA LYS A 295 -25.49 12.72 -0.66
C LYS A 295 -25.32 12.07 0.72
N ASP A 296 -26.42 11.67 1.35
CA ASP A 296 -26.47 10.99 2.64
C ASP A 296 -25.77 9.63 2.59
N GLU A 297 -26.07 8.79 1.59
CA GLU A 297 -25.41 7.49 1.40
C GLU A 297 -23.89 7.64 1.19
N ILE A 298 -23.48 8.60 0.34
CA ILE A 298 -22.06 8.91 0.09
C ILE A 298 -21.36 9.37 1.36
N LEU A 299 -21.98 10.28 2.12
CA LEU A 299 -21.42 10.78 3.36
C LEU A 299 -21.32 9.67 4.42
N LYS A 300 -22.30 8.76 4.50
CA LYS A 300 -22.27 7.59 5.39
C LYS A 300 -21.13 6.64 5.01
N LEU A 301 -20.92 6.41 3.72
CA LEU A 301 -19.78 5.61 3.24
C LEU A 301 -18.45 6.24 3.65
N VAL A 302 -18.26 7.54 3.40
CA VAL A 302 -16.98 8.22 3.64
C VAL A 302 -16.71 8.45 5.13
N ASN A 303 -17.74 8.85 5.89
CA ASN A 303 -17.59 9.27 7.28
C ASN A 303 -17.74 8.14 8.28
N ASP A 304 -18.35 7.01 7.89
CA ASP A 304 -18.54 5.86 8.78
C ASP A 304 -17.76 4.66 8.25
N TYR A 305 -18.11 4.15 7.07
CA TYR A 305 -17.52 2.91 6.54
C TYR A 305 -16.01 3.03 6.29
N PHE A 306 -15.58 3.99 5.47
CA PHE A 306 -14.16 4.14 5.09
C PHE A 306 -13.28 4.70 6.22
N LYS A 307 -13.87 5.17 7.33
CA LYS A 307 -13.10 5.46 8.55
C LYS A 307 -12.73 4.18 9.29
N VAL A 308 -13.62 3.20 9.34
CA VAL A 308 -13.37 1.88 9.93
C VAL A 308 -12.50 1.03 9.01
N ASN A 309 -12.84 0.99 7.72
CA ASN A 309 -12.17 0.20 6.69
C ASN A 309 -11.54 1.10 5.62
N PRO A 310 -10.35 1.67 5.87
CA PRO A 310 -9.73 2.61 4.95
C PRO A 310 -9.26 1.95 3.65
N SER A 311 -9.51 2.65 2.53
CA SER A 311 -8.90 2.36 1.23
C SER A 311 -7.38 2.51 1.32
N ARG A 312 -6.66 1.54 0.75
CA ARG A 312 -5.19 1.44 0.78
C ARG A 312 -4.55 1.84 -0.55
N SER A 313 -5.36 2.07 -1.58
CA SER A 313 -4.96 2.61 -2.88
C SER A 313 -4.94 4.15 -2.88
N GLU A 314 -4.47 4.75 -3.99
CA GLU A 314 -4.51 6.20 -4.18
C GLU A 314 -5.95 6.72 -4.37
N LYS A 315 -6.93 5.83 -4.60
CA LYS A 315 -8.36 6.19 -4.66
C LYS A 315 -8.86 6.83 -3.36
N ARG A 316 -8.21 6.53 -2.23
CA ARG A 316 -8.49 7.17 -0.93
C ARG A 316 -8.39 8.68 -1.00
N VAL A 317 -7.53 9.26 -1.85
CA VAL A 317 -7.35 10.72 -1.93
C VAL A 317 -8.69 11.39 -2.28
N ARG A 318 -9.44 10.83 -3.24
CA ARG A 318 -10.76 11.37 -3.58
C ARG A 318 -11.80 11.11 -2.51
N LEU A 319 -11.76 9.98 -1.80
CA LEU A 319 -12.63 9.74 -0.64
C LEU A 319 -12.47 10.84 0.41
N HIS A 320 -11.23 11.22 0.75
CA HIS A 320 -10.95 12.28 1.72
C HIS A 320 -11.41 13.68 1.25
N MET A 321 -11.58 13.87 -0.07
CA MET A 321 -12.03 15.13 -0.65
C MET A 321 -13.56 15.29 -0.67
N VAL A 322 -14.33 14.23 -0.40
CA VAL A 322 -15.80 14.24 -0.51
C VAL A 322 -16.47 15.23 0.43
N ASN A 323 -16.04 15.31 1.70
CA ASN A 323 -16.60 16.30 2.64
C ASN A 323 -16.35 17.72 2.16
N LYS A 324 -15.12 18.02 1.71
CA LYS A 324 -14.75 19.33 1.21
C LYS A 324 -15.51 19.71 -0.06
N PHE A 325 -15.78 18.72 -0.93
CA PHE A 325 -16.64 18.91 -2.09
C PHE A 325 -18.02 19.41 -1.67
N TYR A 326 -18.70 18.71 -0.77
CA TYR A 326 -20.05 19.12 -0.35
C TYR A 326 -20.06 20.46 0.39
N GLU A 327 -19.03 20.75 1.21
CA GLU A 327 -18.86 22.05 1.86
C GLU A 327 -18.79 23.18 0.82
N LEU A 328 -17.90 23.07 -0.17
CA LEU A 328 -17.74 24.08 -1.23
C LEU A 328 -19.01 24.22 -2.10
N ARG A 329 -19.79 23.14 -2.22
CA ARG A 329 -21.06 23.17 -2.95
C ARG A 329 -22.15 23.92 -2.20
N VAL A 330 -22.25 23.74 -0.89
CA VAL A 330 -23.15 24.52 -0.02
C VAL A 330 -22.80 26.01 -0.07
N LEU A 331 -21.51 26.34 -0.13
CA LEU A 331 -21.05 27.73 -0.25
C LEU A 331 -21.18 28.33 -1.67
N HIS A 332 -21.79 27.60 -2.62
CA HIS A 332 -21.87 28.00 -4.03
C HIS A 332 -20.52 28.39 -4.67
N ALA A 333 -19.41 27.82 -4.17
CA ALA A 333 -18.06 28.19 -4.63
C ALA A 333 -17.82 27.83 -6.12
N HIS A 334 -18.53 26.83 -6.63
CA HIS A 334 -18.55 26.42 -8.03
C HIS A 334 -19.13 27.47 -8.98
N ASN A 335 -19.97 28.39 -8.49
CA ASN A 335 -20.57 29.48 -9.26
C ASN A 335 -19.91 30.83 -8.97
N ALA A 336 -18.96 30.88 -8.04
CA ALA A 336 -18.30 32.12 -7.66
C ALA A 336 -17.32 32.59 -8.75
N THR A 337 -17.12 33.91 -8.86
CA THR A 337 -16.16 34.46 -9.83
C THR A 337 -14.75 33.92 -9.57
N PRO A 338 -13.96 33.56 -10.61
CA PRO A 338 -12.68 32.86 -10.42
C PRO A 338 -11.66 33.58 -9.53
N ASN A 339 -11.75 34.92 -9.45
CA ASN A 339 -10.84 35.75 -8.65
C ASN A 339 -11.29 35.96 -7.20
N SER A 340 -12.55 35.64 -6.88
CA SER A 340 -13.06 35.66 -5.50
C SER A 340 -12.39 34.59 -4.63
N VAL A 341 -12.47 34.74 -3.30
CA VAL A 341 -11.94 33.75 -2.35
C VAL A 341 -12.58 32.36 -2.57
N LEU A 342 -13.89 32.32 -2.80
CA LEU A 342 -14.62 31.09 -3.06
C LEU A 342 -14.26 30.47 -4.42
N GLY A 343 -14.17 31.28 -5.48
CA GLY A 343 -13.77 30.82 -6.81
C GLY A 343 -12.34 30.26 -6.83
N LYS A 344 -11.40 30.92 -6.13
CA LYS A 344 -10.04 30.41 -5.92
C LYS A 344 -10.04 29.09 -5.14
N SER A 345 -10.88 28.97 -4.11
CA SER A 345 -11.01 27.75 -3.31
C SER A 345 -11.52 26.58 -4.16
N TRP A 346 -12.55 26.81 -4.99
CA TRP A 346 -13.06 25.82 -5.93
C TRP A 346 -12.02 25.43 -6.99
N LYS A 347 -11.33 26.41 -7.59
CA LYS A 347 -10.25 26.15 -8.55
C LYS A 347 -9.15 25.28 -7.94
N ASN A 348 -8.71 25.59 -6.72
CA ASN A 348 -7.69 24.81 -6.01
C ASN A 348 -8.17 23.38 -5.68
N PHE A 349 -9.45 23.23 -5.32
CA PHE A 349 -10.08 21.93 -5.12
C PHE A 349 -10.03 21.10 -6.42
N MET A 350 -10.45 21.67 -7.56
CA MET A 350 -10.46 20.99 -8.86
C MET A 350 -9.05 20.58 -9.30
N ILE A 351 -8.05 21.45 -9.17
CA ILE A 351 -6.65 21.13 -9.48
C ILE A 351 -6.19 19.89 -8.68
N LYS A 352 -6.52 19.84 -7.38
CA LYS A 352 -6.20 18.67 -6.54
C LYS A 352 -6.98 17.42 -6.96
N TRP A 353 -8.26 17.58 -7.29
CA TRP A 353 -9.15 16.48 -7.69
C TRP A 353 -8.69 15.78 -8.98
N ASP A 354 -8.21 16.57 -9.94
CA ASP A 354 -7.79 16.08 -11.26
C ASP A 354 -6.39 15.48 -11.24
N LYS A 355 -5.50 16.00 -10.37
CA LYS A 355 -4.13 15.47 -10.19
C LYS A 355 -4.12 13.99 -9.81
N VAL A 356 -5.15 13.49 -9.13
CA VAL A 356 -5.28 12.09 -8.71
C VAL A 356 -5.47 11.13 -9.90
N VAL A 357 -6.01 11.60 -11.02
CA VAL A 357 -6.21 10.78 -12.24
C VAL A 357 -5.02 10.85 -13.18
N SER A 358 -4.30 11.97 -13.20
CA SER A 358 -3.12 12.12 -14.04
C SER A 358 -1.92 11.42 -13.42
N GLY A 359 -1.72 10.13 -13.73
CA GLY A 359 -0.46 9.43 -13.54
C GLY A 359 0.69 9.93 -14.45
N LYS A 360 0.66 11.21 -14.85
CA LYS A 360 1.73 11.87 -15.60
C LYS A 360 2.62 12.59 -14.59
N VAL A 361 3.67 11.91 -14.13
CA VAL A 361 4.89 12.55 -13.61
C VAL A 361 5.86 12.68 -14.77
#